data_AF-A0A6G4A8F7-F1
#
_entry.id   AF-A0A6G4A8F7-F1
#
_cell.length_a   1.000
_cell.length_b   1.000
_cell.length_c   1.000
_cell.angle_alpha   90.00
_cell.angle_beta   90.00
_cell.angle_gamma   90.00
#
_symmetry.space_group_name_H-M   'P 1'
#
loop_
_entity.id
_entity.type
_entity.pdbx_description
1 polymer ?
#
loop_
_entity_poly.entity_id
_entity_poly.type
_entity_poly.pdbx_seq_one_letter_code
_entity_poly.pdbx_strand_id
1 'polypeptide(L)'
;MKRIHPAVVLFFLSPILGEVLFGALPLSKAIPGLLSLIGLYGGGALMIRELVRIRRLGVWSLFLLGLAYGIVEEGVVVQSFLNPHYPGLDFLGEYGRSFGISWVWAVFIVVYHAVFSVTIPIVLTECIFPEKRDEPWLGKKGWFFVASIFLGTCAWLLIFVTKVGYNSYIPPAAGTLIGTFLMAVIFVKASLLVGTKPNLDSDSKNRFLPSTRTVRITTFALTMAWFVVRIILTDPAIPAFISLLGDLIVLTCGFTIIFKWDTERWDWKRRQAAAAGALPANWLFGFLIVAATSPIPVLDLPAHLLIGLICLMGLHKIKRELMKLGT
;
A
#
# COMPACT_ATOMS: atom_id res chain seq x y z
N MET A 1 -24.00 11.19 -4.51
CA MET A 1 -23.05 10.63 -3.51
C MET A 1 -22.97 11.43 -2.20
N LYS A 2 -23.85 12.43 -1.96
CA LYS A 2 -23.79 13.38 -0.84
C LYS A 2 -24.04 12.82 0.58
N ARG A 3 -24.11 11.49 0.79
CA ARG A 3 -24.47 10.89 2.10
C ARG A 3 -23.34 10.13 2.80
N ILE A 4 -22.31 9.68 2.08
CA ILE A 4 -21.23 8.87 2.66
C ILE A 4 -20.02 9.76 2.91
N HIS A 5 -19.44 9.67 4.11
CA HIS A 5 -18.27 10.44 4.50
C HIS A 5 -16.99 9.86 3.85
N PRO A 6 -16.06 10.68 3.32
CA PRO A 6 -14.83 10.19 2.68
C PRO A 6 -14.00 9.32 3.60
N ALA A 7 -13.97 9.63 4.91
CA ALA A 7 -13.24 8.82 5.88
C ALA A 7 -13.74 7.37 5.93
N VAL A 8 -15.06 7.16 5.82
CA VAL A 8 -15.64 5.81 5.79
C VAL A 8 -15.21 5.10 4.51
N VAL A 9 -15.24 5.77 3.36
CA VAL A 9 -14.79 5.16 2.10
C VAL A 9 -13.33 4.72 2.18
N LEU A 10 -12.43 5.59 2.67
CA LEU A 10 -11.02 5.23 2.81
C LEU A 10 -10.80 4.07 3.79
N PHE A 11 -11.55 4.05 4.90
CA PHE A 11 -11.45 3.01 5.92
C PHE A 11 -11.66 1.61 5.35
N PHE A 12 -12.64 1.44 4.45
CA PHE A 12 -12.89 0.16 3.77
C PHE A 12 -12.06 -0.03 2.50
N LEU A 13 -11.78 1.04 1.75
CA LEU A 13 -11.08 0.94 0.47
C LEU A 13 -9.63 0.47 0.65
N SER A 14 -8.96 0.88 1.72
CA SER A 14 -7.57 0.51 2.01
C SER A 14 -7.35 -1.02 2.07
N PRO A 15 -8.02 -1.78 2.94
CA PRO A 15 -7.84 -3.24 2.98
C PRO A 15 -8.41 -3.95 1.76
N ILE A 16 -9.45 -3.41 1.11
CA ILE A 16 -9.99 -4.03 -0.13
C ILE A 16 -8.93 -4.01 -1.24
N LEU A 17 -8.23 -2.88 -1.42
CA LEU A 17 -7.20 -2.78 -2.46
C LEU A 17 -5.89 -3.47 -2.06
N GLY A 18 -5.53 -3.41 -0.78
CA GLY A 18 -4.30 -4.02 -0.25
C GLY A 18 -4.34 -5.54 -0.15
N GLU A 19 -5.50 -6.13 0.19
CA GLU A 19 -5.58 -7.56 0.53
C GLU A 19 -6.47 -8.35 -0.43
N VAL A 20 -7.69 -7.85 -0.67
CA VAL A 20 -8.67 -8.58 -1.48
C VAL A 20 -8.30 -8.51 -2.97
N LEU A 21 -7.96 -7.31 -3.47
CA LEU A 21 -7.54 -7.13 -4.86
C LEU A 21 -6.13 -7.66 -5.12
N PHE A 22 -5.29 -7.73 -4.09
CA PHE A 22 -3.99 -8.41 -4.16
C PHE A 22 -4.10 -9.93 -4.15
N GLY A 23 -5.22 -10.47 -3.69
CA GLY A 23 -5.44 -11.92 -3.62
C GLY A 23 -4.90 -12.59 -2.36
N ALA A 24 -4.28 -11.86 -1.43
CA ALA A 24 -3.83 -12.39 -0.15
C ALA A 24 -5.00 -12.76 0.78
N LEU A 25 -6.14 -12.08 0.63
CA LEU A 25 -7.38 -12.42 1.31
C LEU A 25 -8.44 -12.93 0.31
N PRO A 26 -8.54 -14.26 0.11
CA PRO A 26 -9.57 -14.85 -0.73
C PRO A 26 -10.98 -14.52 -0.22
N LEU A 27 -11.95 -14.41 -1.14
CA LEU A 27 -13.29 -13.94 -0.80
C LEU A 27 -14.04 -14.88 0.14
N SER A 28 -13.79 -16.18 0.02
CA SER A 28 -14.25 -17.21 0.95
C SER A 28 -13.92 -16.89 2.42
N LYS A 29 -12.85 -16.12 2.68
CA LYS A 29 -12.41 -15.69 4.02
C LYS A 29 -12.52 -14.17 4.24
N ALA A 30 -13.02 -13.42 3.26
CA ALA A 30 -12.94 -11.97 3.28
C ALA A 30 -13.73 -11.33 4.42
N ILE A 31 -14.88 -11.86 4.84
CA ILE A 31 -15.67 -11.25 5.93
C ILE A 31 -14.91 -11.29 7.27
N PRO A 32 -14.50 -12.46 7.80
CA PRO A 32 -13.75 -12.49 9.06
C PRO A 32 -12.37 -11.84 8.94
N GLY A 33 -11.70 -11.98 7.77
CA GLY A 33 -10.41 -11.35 7.52
C GLY A 33 -10.48 -9.82 7.48
N LEU A 34 -11.44 -9.25 6.74
CA LEU A 34 -11.62 -7.80 6.68
C LEU A 34 -12.00 -7.21 8.02
N LEU A 35 -12.87 -7.86 8.81
CA LEU A 35 -13.18 -7.39 10.17
C LEU A 35 -11.94 -7.31 11.05
N SER A 36 -11.00 -8.24 10.86
CA SER A 36 -9.74 -8.32 11.58
C SER A 36 -8.71 -7.27 11.12
N LEU A 37 -8.74 -6.90 9.83
CA LEU A 37 -7.73 -6.03 9.20
C LEU A 37 -8.18 -4.58 9.02
N ILE A 38 -9.49 -4.31 9.01
CA ILE A 38 -9.99 -2.98 8.65
C ILE A 38 -9.53 -1.87 9.58
N GLY A 39 -9.38 -2.17 10.88
CA GLY A 39 -8.85 -1.20 11.84
C GLY A 39 -7.38 -0.88 11.62
N LEU A 40 -6.58 -1.86 11.20
CA LEU A 40 -5.16 -1.71 10.87
C LEU A 40 -4.99 -0.89 9.58
N TYR A 41 -5.59 -1.35 8.49
CA TYR A 41 -5.46 -0.74 7.17
C TYR A 41 -6.19 0.59 7.07
N GLY A 42 -7.49 0.58 7.32
CA GLY A 42 -8.34 1.75 7.25
C GLY A 42 -7.94 2.82 8.26
N GLY A 43 -7.60 2.41 9.48
CA GLY A 43 -7.12 3.32 10.52
C GLY A 43 -5.78 3.94 10.18
N GLY A 44 -4.80 3.12 9.75
CA GLY A 44 -3.47 3.60 9.34
C GLY A 44 -3.54 4.55 8.16
N ALA A 45 -4.27 4.20 7.11
CA ALA A 45 -4.46 5.04 5.93
C ALA A 45 -5.13 6.38 6.28
N LEU A 46 -6.16 6.38 7.15
CA LEU A 46 -6.80 7.60 7.62
C LEU A 46 -5.85 8.48 8.42
N MET A 47 -5.13 7.92 9.39
CA MET A 47 -4.18 8.69 10.22
C MET A 47 -3.09 9.33 9.38
N ILE A 48 -2.53 8.60 8.41
CA ILE A 48 -1.54 9.11 7.46
C ILE A 48 -2.13 10.24 6.63
N ARG A 49 -3.32 10.04 6.05
CA ARG A 49 -4.01 11.04 5.24
C ARG A 49 -4.26 12.33 6.03
N GLU A 50 -4.77 12.21 7.26
CA GLU A 50 -5.01 13.36 8.11
C GLU A 50 -3.71 14.10 8.43
N LEU A 51 -2.63 13.38 8.77
CA LEU A 51 -1.33 13.98 9.01
C LEU A 51 -0.81 14.75 7.79
N VAL A 52 -0.89 14.15 6.60
CA VAL A 52 -0.49 14.76 5.33
C VAL A 52 -1.26 16.07 5.09
N ARG A 53 -2.57 16.10 5.35
CA ARG A 53 -3.40 17.28 5.14
C ARG A 53 -3.17 18.36 6.19
N ILE A 54 -3.08 17.98 7.47
CA ILE A 54 -2.80 18.91 8.58
C ILE A 54 -1.45 19.59 8.40
N ARG A 55 -0.42 18.82 8.00
CA ARG A 55 0.95 19.32 7.83
C ARG A 55 1.26 19.80 6.41
N ARG A 56 0.27 19.79 5.51
CA ARG A 56 0.40 20.19 4.09
C ARG A 56 1.58 19.49 3.38
N LEU A 57 1.74 18.20 3.63
CA LEU A 57 2.85 17.40 3.10
C LEU A 57 2.60 17.01 1.63
N GLY A 58 3.70 16.80 0.90
CA GLY A 58 3.69 16.39 -0.50
C GLY A 58 3.56 14.87 -0.72
N VAL A 59 3.61 14.45 -1.99
CA VAL A 59 3.48 13.03 -2.36
C VAL A 59 4.62 12.16 -1.82
N TRP A 60 5.84 12.70 -1.73
CA TRP A 60 6.99 11.97 -1.22
C TRP A 60 6.87 11.71 0.28
N SER A 61 6.38 12.68 1.04
CA SER A 61 6.05 12.48 2.46
C SER A 61 4.94 11.45 2.63
N LEU A 62 3.91 11.45 1.78
CA LEU A 62 2.86 10.43 1.79
C LEU A 62 3.45 9.03 1.54
N PHE A 63 4.33 8.88 0.55
CA PHE A 63 5.00 7.61 0.27
C PHE A 63 5.86 7.14 1.44
N LEU A 64 6.67 8.02 2.03
CA LEU A 64 7.51 7.70 3.21
C LEU A 64 6.66 7.29 4.43
N LEU A 65 5.52 7.96 4.66
CA LEU A 65 4.57 7.53 5.70
C LEU A 65 3.95 6.17 5.38
N GLY A 66 3.70 5.88 4.09
CA GLY A 66 3.29 4.56 3.63
C GLY A 66 4.33 3.48 3.91
N LEU A 67 5.63 3.77 3.69
CA LEU A 67 6.72 2.84 4.04
C LEU A 67 6.78 2.60 5.55
N ALA A 68 6.64 3.67 6.36
CA ALA A 68 6.58 3.53 7.82
C ALA A 68 5.40 2.64 8.24
N TYR A 69 4.23 2.81 7.61
CA TYR A 69 3.07 1.95 7.85
C TYR A 69 3.35 0.50 7.48
N GLY A 70 3.90 0.22 6.30
CA GLY A 70 4.24 -1.15 5.89
C GLY A 70 5.24 -1.82 6.84
N ILE A 71 6.20 -1.07 7.40
CA ILE A 71 7.13 -1.61 8.41
C ILE A 71 6.44 -1.89 9.75
N VAL A 72 5.54 -1.00 10.20
CA VAL A 72 4.78 -1.22 11.44
C VAL A 72 3.87 -2.43 11.27
N GLU A 73 3.12 -2.50 10.18
CA GLU A 73 2.25 -3.61 9.86
C GLU A 73 3.05 -4.93 9.78
N GLU A 74 3.93 -5.06 8.79
CA GLU A 74 4.55 -6.33 8.44
C GLU A 74 5.72 -6.69 9.36
N GLY A 75 6.32 -5.70 10.02
CA GLY A 75 7.47 -5.90 10.89
C GLY A 75 7.13 -5.93 12.37
N VAL A 76 6.21 -5.08 12.84
CA VAL A 76 5.92 -4.98 14.28
C VAL A 76 4.67 -5.77 14.65
N VAL A 77 3.59 -5.64 13.86
CA VAL A 77 2.28 -6.20 14.18
C VAL A 77 2.16 -7.66 13.73
N VAL A 78 2.27 -7.91 12.42
CA VAL A 78 2.11 -9.28 11.87
C VAL A 78 3.42 -10.04 11.75
N GLN A 79 4.56 -9.33 11.70
CA GLN A 79 5.91 -9.92 11.74
C GLN A 79 6.21 -10.88 10.56
N SER A 80 5.64 -10.62 9.39
CA SER A 80 5.74 -11.50 8.21
C SER A 80 7.15 -11.68 7.67
N PHE A 81 7.95 -10.61 7.64
CA PHE A 81 9.36 -10.69 7.24
C PHE A 81 10.30 -11.00 8.41
N LEU A 82 9.78 -11.11 9.64
CA LEU A 82 10.55 -11.48 10.83
C LEU A 82 10.32 -12.92 11.27
N ASN A 83 9.23 -13.56 10.87
CA ASN A 83 8.90 -14.94 11.21
C ASN A 83 9.24 -15.89 10.04
N PRO A 84 10.21 -16.82 10.21
CA PRO A 84 10.53 -17.83 9.17
C PRO A 84 9.38 -18.78 8.84
N HIS A 85 8.43 -18.93 9.77
CA HIS A 85 7.28 -19.83 9.66
C HIS A 85 5.98 -19.02 9.54
N TYR A 86 6.04 -17.88 8.85
CA TYR A 86 4.85 -17.08 8.60
C TYR A 86 3.93 -17.83 7.63
N PRO A 87 2.65 -18.07 7.99
CA PRO A 87 1.75 -18.87 7.16
C PRO A 87 1.60 -18.32 5.75
N GLY A 88 1.74 -19.21 4.77
CA GLY A 88 1.69 -18.85 3.36
C GLY A 88 3.01 -18.30 2.80
N LEU A 89 4.03 -18.10 3.63
CA LEU A 89 5.37 -17.66 3.25
C LEU A 89 6.48 -18.65 3.65
N ASP A 90 6.14 -19.88 4.03
CA ASP A 90 7.12 -20.89 4.44
C ASP A 90 8.17 -21.18 3.35
N PHE A 91 7.80 -21.01 2.08
CA PHE A 91 8.72 -21.14 0.94
C PHE A 91 9.85 -20.09 0.94
N LEU A 92 9.67 -18.97 1.65
CA LEU A 92 10.68 -17.94 1.85
C LEU A 92 11.51 -18.14 3.13
N GLY A 93 11.21 -19.16 3.96
CA GLY A 93 11.69 -19.30 5.35
C GLY A 93 13.07 -18.71 5.62
N GLU A 94 14.14 -19.38 5.18
CA GLU A 94 15.51 -18.87 5.26
C GLU A 94 15.99 -18.16 3.97
N TYR A 95 15.17 -18.17 2.93
CA TYR A 95 15.51 -17.58 1.63
C TYR A 95 15.62 -16.05 1.73
N GLY A 96 16.82 -15.53 1.50
CA GLY A 96 17.09 -14.10 1.57
C GLY A 96 17.05 -13.53 2.98
N ARG A 97 17.17 -14.38 4.00
CA ARG A 97 17.09 -13.99 5.41
C ARG A 97 18.46 -13.62 5.97
N SER A 98 18.54 -12.47 6.62
CA SER A 98 19.74 -12.02 7.35
C SER A 98 19.35 -11.08 8.48
N PHE A 99 20.05 -11.13 9.61
CA PHE A 99 19.70 -10.42 10.86
C PHE A 99 18.26 -10.68 11.35
N GLY A 100 17.71 -11.86 11.03
CA GLY A 100 16.33 -12.23 11.35
C GLY A 100 15.28 -11.58 10.44
N ILE A 101 15.67 -10.99 9.31
CA ILE A 101 14.77 -10.31 8.37
C ILE A 101 14.83 -11.02 7.01
N SER A 102 13.69 -11.44 6.46
CA SER A 102 13.57 -11.85 5.06
C SER A 102 13.61 -10.60 4.18
N TRP A 103 14.78 -10.25 3.66
CA TRP A 103 14.97 -8.98 2.93
C TRP A 103 14.25 -8.95 1.59
N VAL A 104 14.18 -10.10 0.92
CA VAL A 104 13.41 -10.27 -0.32
C VAL A 104 11.93 -9.97 -0.07
N TRP A 105 11.36 -10.48 1.02
CA TRP A 105 9.97 -10.18 1.38
C TRP A 105 9.79 -8.76 1.89
N ALA A 106 10.67 -8.30 2.79
CA ALA A 106 10.57 -6.98 3.42
C ALA A 106 10.55 -5.84 2.40
N VAL A 107 11.44 -5.86 1.41
CA VAL A 107 11.48 -4.84 0.35
C VAL A 107 10.20 -4.86 -0.47
N PHE A 108 9.74 -6.06 -0.86
CA PHE A 108 8.52 -6.21 -1.62
C PHE A 108 7.31 -5.68 -0.85
N ILE A 109 7.05 -6.21 0.34
CA ILE A 109 5.80 -6.02 1.06
C ILE A 109 5.67 -4.61 1.66
N VAL A 110 6.78 -4.01 2.12
CA VAL A 110 6.76 -2.65 2.66
C VAL A 110 6.42 -1.63 1.56
N VAL A 111 7.04 -1.76 0.38
CA VAL A 111 6.72 -0.89 -0.75
C VAL A 111 5.30 -1.17 -1.27
N TYR A 112 4.89 -2.44 -1.26
CA TYR A 112 3.55 -2.85 -1.64
C TYR A 112 2.48 -2.14 -0.79
N HIS A 113 2.57 -2.21 0.54
CA HIS A 113 1.61 -1.52 1.42
C HIS A 113 1.67 0.01 1.27
N ALA A 114 2.86 0.58 1.10
CA ALA A 114 3.00 2.02 0.87
C ALA A 114 2.21 2.49 -0.37
N VAL A 115 2.21 1.70 -1.45
CA VAL A 115 1.52 2.03 -2.70
C VAL A 115 0.05 1.63 -2.67
N PHE A 116 -0.25 0.35 -2.43
CA PHE A 116 -1.58 -0.23 -2.64
C PHE A 116 -2.49 -0.19 -1.42
N SER A 117 -1.92 -0.18 -0.21
CA SER A 117 -2.70 -0.11 1.05
C SER A 117 -2.85 1.34 1.55
N VAL A 118 -1.93 2.24 1.19
CA VAL A 118 -1.95 3.63 1.66
C VAL A 118 -2.17 4.62 0.52
N THR A 119 -1.20 4.76 -0.38
CA THR A 119 -1.19 5.89 -1.35
C THR A 119 -2.36 5.84 -2.33
N ILE A 120 -2.61 4.70 -2.98
CA ILE A 120 -3.69 4.56 -3.96
C ILE A 120 -5.08 4.72 -3.33
N PRO A 121 -5.42 4.05 -2.21
CA PRO A 121 -6.71 4.24 -1.54
C PRO A 121 -6.97 5.71 -1.16
N ILE A 122 -5.95 6.42 -0.65
CA ILE A 122 -6.05 7.85 -0.32
C ILE A 122 -6.34 8.67 -1.59
N VAL A 123 -5.53 8.50 -2.63
CA VAL A 123 -5.68 9.22 -3.91
C VAL A 123 -7.06 8.98 -4.52
N LEU A 124 -7.54 7.74 -4.53
CA LEU A 124 -8.85 7.41 -5.08
C LEU A 124 -9.98 8.00 -4.26
N THR A 125 -9.89 7.95 -2.94
CA THR A 125 -10.91 8.56 -2.08
C THR A 125 -10.97 10.07 -2.30
N GLU A 126 -9.82 10.74 -2.43
CA GLU A 126 -9.76 12.16 -2.77
C GLU A 126 -10.31 12.49 -4.16
N CYS A 127 -10.16 11.58 -5.11
CA CYS A 127 -10.79 11.68 -6.42
C CYS A 127 -12.32 11.45 -6.38
N ILE A 128 -12.82 10.63 -5.46
CA ILE A 128 -14.26 10.42 -5.26
C ILE A 128 -14.90 11.64 -4.58
N PHE A 129 -14.17 12.31 -3.68
CA PHE A 129 -14.65 13.46 -2.90
C PHE A 129 -13.80 14.71 -3.16
N PRO A 130 -13.82 15.28 -4.38
CA PRO A 130 -12.94 16.37 -4.77
C PRO A 130 -13.12 17.64 -3.93
N GLU A 131 -14.35 17.93 -3.48
CA GLU A 131 -14.68 19.11 -2.65
C GLU A 131 -14.00 19.07 -1.27
N LYS A 132 -13.71 17.86 -0.74
CA LYS A 132 -13.14 17.67 0.60
C LYS A 132 -11.68 17.22 0.58
N ARG A 133 -11.06 17.13 -0.61
CA ARG A 133 -9.77 16.42 -0.75
C ARG A 133 -8.60 17.14 -0.06
N ASP A 134 -8.64 18.47 -0.01
CA ASP A 134 -7.53 19.30 0.47
C ASP A 134 -7.67 19.70 1.95
N GLU A 135 -8.79 19.34 2.60
CA GLU A 135 -9.06 19.60 4.02
C GLU A 135 -8.95 18.34 4.88
N PRO A 136 -8.57 18.44 6.17
CA PRO A 136 -8.72 17.34 7.13
C PRO A 136 -10.17 16.85 7.20
N TRP A 137 -10.38 15.53 7.23
CA TRP A 137 -11.72 14.94 7.32
C TRP A 137 -12.15 14.69 8.77
N LEU A 138 -11.19 14.59 9.69
CA LEU A 138 -11.45 14.25 11.09
C LEU A 138 -11.19 15.47 11.97
N GLY A 139 -12.13 15.77 12.87
CA GLY A 139 -11.85 16.61 14.03
C GLY A 139 -11.02 15.85 15.08
N LYS A 140 -10.59 16.54 16.14
CA LYS A 140 -9.78 15.94 17.23
C LYS A 140 -10.38 14.63 17.77
N LYS A 141 -11.69 14.61 18.04
CA LYS A 141 -12.40 13.41 18.53
C LYS A 141 -12.36 12.25 17.53
N GLY A 142 -12.55 12.54 16.24
CA GLY A 142 -12.47 11.54 15.17
C GLY A 142 -11.06 10.97 15.03
N TRP A 143 -10.04 11.82 15.15
CA TRP A 143 -8.65 11.37 15.13
C TRP A 143 -8.34 10.41 16.29
N PHE A 144 -8.72 10.76 17.53
CA PHE A 144 -8.54 9.89 18.69
C PHE A 144 -9.31 8.57 18.56
N PHE A 145 -10.53 8.61 18.03
CA PHE A 145 -11.33 7.42 17.79
C PHE A 145 -10.66 6.47 16.80
N VAL A 146 -10.21 6.99 15.64
CA VAL A 146 -9.52 6.20 14.62
C VAL A 146 -8.18 5.66 15.13
N ALA A 147 -7.41 6.48 15.88
CA ALA A 147 -6.17 6.04 16.50
C ALA A 147 -6.39 4.93 17.53
N SER A 148 -7.48 4.99 18.30
CA SER A 148 -7.84 3.95 19.27
C SER A 148 -8.20 2.64 18.57
N ILE A 149 -8.96 2.71 17.46
CA ILE A 149 -9.25 1.54 16.63
C ILE A 149 -7.96 0.94 16.07
N PHE A 150 -7.10 1.78 15.45
CA PHE A 150 -5.84 1.33 14.88
C PHE A 150 -4.96 0.63 15.92
N LEU A 151 -4.69 1.28 17.06
CA LEU A 151 -3.86 0.71 18.13
C LEU A 151 -4.50 -0.53 18.75
N GLY A 152 -5.82 -0.55 18.93
CA GLY A 152 -6.57 -1.71 19.41
C GLY A 152 -6.44 -2.90 18.46
N THR A 153 -6.57 -2.67 17.15
CA THR A 153 -6.38 -3.72 16.13
C THR A 153 -4.93 -4.19 16.07
N CYS A 154 -3.94 -3.28 16.14
CA CYS A 154 -2.53 -3.65 16.23
C CYS A 154 -2.24 -4.55 17.44
N ALA A 155 -2.75 -4.18 18.61
CA ALA A 155 -2.56 -4.97 19.82
C ALA A 155 -3.24 -6.34 19.72
N TRP A 156 -4.47 -6.38 19.21
CA TRP A 156 -5.21 -7.63 19.00
C TRP A 156 -4.51 -8.55 17.99
N LEU A 157 -4.05 -8.03 16.85
CA LEU A 157 -3.31 -8.80 15.85
C LEU A 157 -1.98 -9.32 16.40
N LEU A 158 -1.24 -8.50 17.14
CA LEU A 158 0.01 -8.92 17.77
C LEU A 158 -0.21 -10.05 18.77
N ILE A 159 -1.27 -9.97 19.60
CA ILE A 159 -1.65 -11.06 20.50
C ILE A 159 -2.04 -12.30 19.71
N PHE A 160 -2.85 -12.14 18.66
CA PHE A 160 -3.24 -13.25 17.80
C PHE A 160 -2.01 -13.95 17.23
N VAL A 161 -1.12 -13.21 16.57
CA VAL A 161 0.14 -13.71 15.99
C VAL A 161 1.03 -14.42 17.02
N THR A 162 1.23 -13.82 18.20
CA THR A 162 2.20 -14.33 19.18
C THR A 162 1.65 -15.44 20.09
N LYS A 163 0.33 -15.59 20.21
CA LYS A 163 -0.30 -16.49 21.20
C LYS A 163 -1.27 -17.51 20.63
N VAL A 164 -1.85 -17.26 19.45
CA VAL A 164 -3.02 -18.02 18.97
C VAL A 164 -2.83 -18.53 17.54
N GLY A 165 -2.33 -17.68 16.65
CA GLY A 165 -2.38 -17.88 15.20
C GLY A 165 -1.28 -18.76 14.64
N TYR A 166 -0.14 -18.90 15.33
CA TYR A 166 1.01 -19.65 14.84
C TYR A 166 1.40 -20.76 15.81
N ASN A 167 1.22 -22.02 15.40
CA ASN A 167 1.63 -23.19 16.18
C ASN A 167 3.16 -23.25 16.45
N SER A 168 3.95 -22.53 15.64
CA SER A 168 5.42 -22.50 15.70
C SER A 168 5.97 -21.07 15.73
N TYR A 169 5.33 -20.17 16.47
CA TYR A 169 5.82 -18.79 16.59
C TYR A 169 7.20 -18.75 17.27
N ILE A 170 8.18 -18.16 16.58
CA ILE A 170 9.49 -17.85 17.14
C ILE A 170 9.57 -16.34 17.30
N PRO A 171 9.65 -15.83 18.55
CA PRO A 171 9.81 -14.39 18.79
C PRO A 171 11.06 -13.86 18.06
N PRO A 172 10.94 -12.78 17.27
CA PRO A 172 12.11 -12.16 16.67
C PRO A 172 13.06 -11.63 17.74
N ALA A 173 14.36 -11.61 17.43
CA ALA A 173 15.35 -11.04 18.34
C ALA A 173 14.98 -9.60 18.70
N ALA A 174 15.11 -9.23 19.98
CA ALA A 174 14.74 -7.90 20.47
C ALA A 174 15.46 -6.77 19.70
N GLY A 175 16.73 -6.98 19.37
CA GLY A 175 17.50 -6.03 18.54
C GLY A 175 16.91 -5.84 17.15
N THR A 176 16.43 -6.91 16.51
CA THR A 176 15.76 -6.84 15.21
C THR A 176 14.45 -6.07 15.31
N LEU A 177 13.60 -6.36 16.31
CA LEU A 177 12.34 -5.62 16.52
C LEU A 177 12.57 -4.13 16.77
N ILE A 178 13.55 -3.80 17.63
CA ILE A 178 13.93 -2.41 17.91
C ILE A 178 14.42 -1.74 16.62
N GLY A 179 15.29 -2.40 15.85
CA GLY A 179 15.78 -1.89 14.57
C GLY A 179 14.65 -1.63 13.56
N THR A 180 13.71 -2.56 13.44
CA THR A 180 12.51 -2.42 12.60
C THR A 180 11.66 -1.22 13.02
N PHE A 181 11.38 -1.08 14.33
CA PHE A 181 10.64 0.06 14.85
C PHE A 181 11.36 1.39 14.60
N LEU A 182 12.68 1.44 14.85
CA LEU A 182 13.50 2.62 14.59
C LEU A 182 13.48 3.01 13.11
N MET A 183 13.49 2.04 12.20
CA MET A 183 13.38 2.29 10.76
C MET A 183 12.04 2.95 10.40
N ALA A 184 10.93 2.48 10.99
CA ALA A 184 9.63 3.14 10.83
C ALA A 184 9.67 4.60 11.34
N VAL A 185 10.29 4.85 12.50
CA VAL A 185 10.48 6.21 13.04
C VAL A 185 11.34 7.08 12.11
N ILE A 186 12.39 6.52 11.51
CA ILE A 186 13.24 7.23 10.54
C ILE A 186 12.40 7.66 9.34
N PHE A 187 11.55 6.78 8.78
CA PHE A 187 10.67 7.15 7.67
C PHE A 187 9.64 8.21 8.04
N VAL A 188 9.06 8.13 9.25
CA VAL A 188 8.18 9.20 9.76
C VAL A 188 8.93 10.52 9.85
N LYS A 189 10.11 10.55 10.47
CA LYS A 189 10.92 11.78 10.58
C LYS A 189 11.33 12.31 9.21
N ALA A 190 11.80 11.45 8.31
CA ALA A 190 12.14 11.81 6.94
C ALA A 190 10.93 12.42 6.19
N SER A 191 9.73 11.86 6.37
CA SER A 191 8.51 12.41 5.77
C SER A 191 8.22 13.85 6.21
N LEU A 192 8.53 14.18 7.47
CA LEU A 192 8.34 15.51 8.04
C LEU A 192 9.45 16.47 7.63
N LEU A 193 10.68 15.99 7.45
CA LEU A 193 11.84 16.78 7.02
C LEU A 193 11.81 17.12 5.52
N VAL A 194 11.35 16.19 4.69
CA VAL A 194 11.02 16.47 3.28
C VAL A 194 9.86 17.48 3.19
N GLY A 195 9.11 17.66 4.29
CA GLY A 195 7.86 18.40 4.37
C GLY A 195 7.97 19.90 4.14
N THR A 196 7.59 20.34 2.94
CA THR A 196 6.51 21.30 2.62
C THR A 196 6.37 21.30 1.10
N LYS A 197 5.17 21.54 0.55
CA LYS A 197 5.05 21.83 -0.89
C LYS A 197 6.07 22.94 -1.21
N PRO A 198 7.06 22.72 -2.11
CA PRO A 198 7.94 23.79 -2.54
C PRO A 198 7.10 24.97 -2.98
N ASN A 199 7.55 26.19 -2.68
CA ASN A 199 6.95 27.37 -3.27
C ASN A 199 6.98 27.13 -4.80
N LEU A 200 5.81 27.12 -5.46
CA LEU A 200 5.64 26.67 -6.85
C LEU A 200 6.53 27.44 -7.85
N ASP A 201 7.16 28.51 -7.38
CA ASP A 201 7.98 29.45 -8.14
C ASP A 201 9.49 29.16 -8.10
N SER A 202 10.03 28.43 -7.10
CA SER A 202 11.49 28.30 -6.92
C SER A 202 12.11 27.01 -7.47
N ASP A 203 11.48 25.83 -7.26
CA ASP A 203 12.10 24.52 -7.59
C ASP A 203 11.49 23.80 -8.80
N SER A 204 10.32 24.24 -9.27
CA SER A 204 9.57 23.52 -10.31
C SER A 204 10.07 23.78 -11.74
N LYS A 205 11.04 24.69 -11.94
CA LYS A 205 11.42 25.17 -13.28
C LYS A 205 12.11 24.10 -14.14
N ASN A 206 12.62 23.02 -13.55
CA ASN A 206 13.36 21.96 -14.26
C ASN A 206 12.69 20.58 -14.29
N ARG A 207 11.54 20.37 -13.63
CA ARG A 207 10.88 19.05 -13.61
C ARG A 207 9.84 18.92 -14.71
N PHE A 208 9.75 17.73 -15.30
CA PHE A 208 8.84 17.45 -16.42
C PHE A 208 7.42 17.20 -15.93
N LEU A 209 6.41 17.83 -16.54
CA LEU A 209 5.01 17.53 -16.27
C LEU A 209 4.47 16.52 -17.30
N PRO A 210 4.40 15.22 -16.98
CA PRO A 210 3.96 14.20 -17.94
C PRO A 210 2.49 14.36 -18.33
N SER A 211 2.14 13.86 -19.51
CA SER A 211 0.73 13.70 -19.91
C SER A 211 0.04 12.65 -19.02
N THR A 212 -1.29 12.74 -18.88
CA THR A 212 -2.08 11.75 -18.11
C THR A 212 -1.95 10.33 -18.69
N ARG A 213 -1.83 10.21 -20.02
CA ARG A 213 -1.57 8.93 -20.70
C ARG A 213 -0.21 8.37 -20.33
N THR A 214 0.83 9.21 -20.32
CA THR A 214 2.19 8.83 -19.92
C THR A 214 2.19 8.30 -18.49
N VAL A 215 1.59 9.05 -17.55
CA VAL A 215 1.50 8.62 -16.14
C VAL A 215 0.85 7.24 -16.02
N ARG A 216 -0.30 7.03 -16.65
CA ARG A 216 -1.02 5.75 -16.59
C ARG A 216 -0.22 4.59 -17.19
N ILE A 217 0.39 4.78 -18.35
CA ILE A 217 1.15 3.71 -19.02
C ILE A 217 2.40 3.37 -18.20
N THR A 218 3.11 4.38 -17.72
CA THR A 218 4.32 4.18 -16.92
C THR A 218 4.02 3.50 -15.59
N THR A 219 2.97 3.89 -14.86
CA THR A 219 2.65 3.21 -13.59
C THR A 219 2.17 1.78 -13.82
N PHE A 220 1.44 1.50 -14.90
CA PHE A 220 1.12 0.12 -15.30
C PHE A 220 2.38 -0.69 -15.63
N ALA A 221 3.25 -0.16 -16.49
CA ALA A 221 4.46 -0.85 -16.93
C ALA A 221 5.43 -1.11 -15.79
N LEU A 222 5.66 -0.13 -14.90
CA LEU A 222 6.52 -0.29 -13.73
C LEU A 222 5.96 -1.31 -12.74
N THR A 223 4.65 -1.25 -12.44
CA THR A 223 4.01 -2.20 -11.53
C THR A 223 4.04 -3.62 -12.11
N MET A 224 3.73 -3.76 -13.42
CA MET A 224 3.77 -5.05 -14.11
C MET A 224 5.19 -5.61 -14.15
N ALA A 225 6.19 -4.79 -14.51
CA ALA A 225 7.59 -5.21 -14.51
C ALA A 225 8.03 -5.68 -13.13
N TRP A 226 7.62 -4.96 -12.07
CA TRP A 226 7.95 -5.34 -10.70
C TRP A 226 7.36 -6.69 -10.31
N PHE A 227 6.08 -6.92 -10.59
CA PHE A 227 5.44 -8.21 -10.31
C PHE A 227 5.95 -9.36 -11.18
N VAL A 228 6.28 -9.10 -12.45
CA VAL A 228 6.90 -10.12 -13.32
C VAL A 228 8.28 -10.50 -12.80
N VAL A 229 9.10 -9.52 -12.41
CA VAL A 229 10.39 -9.76 -11.76
C VAL A 229 10.20 -10.59 -10.50
N ARG A 230 9.21 -10.25 -9.65
CA ARG A 230 8.88 -11.03 -8.47
C ARG A 230 8.48 -12.46 -8.82
N ILE A 231 7.63 -12.69 -9.81
CA ILE A 231 7.23 -14.06 -10.21
C ILE A 231 8.44 -14.87 -10.68
N ILE A 232 9.24 -14.30 -11.58
CA ILE A 232 10.32 -15.02 -12.25
C ILE A 232 11.50 -15.24 -11.30
N LEU A 233 11.85 -14.26 -10.48
CA LEU A 233 13.03 -14.30 -9.61
C LEU A 233 12.77 -14.85 -8.22
N THR A 234 11.53 -15.27 -7.91
CA THR A 234 11.19 -15.93 -6.64
C THR A 234 11.09 -17.43 -6.84
N ASP A 235 12.19 -18.00 -7.34
CA ASP A 235 12.41 -19.43 -7.42
C ASP A 235 13.48 -19.81 -6.38
N PRO A 236 13.27 -20.84 -5.55
CA PRO A 236 14.30 -21.32 -4.61
C PRO A 236 15.65 -21.66 -5.26
N ALA A 237 15.68 -21.98 -6.56
CA ALA A 237 16.89 -22.22 -7.32
C ALA A 237 17.68 -20.94 -7.65
N ILE A 238 17.03 -19.77 -7.60
CA ILE A 238 17.68 -18.48 -7.87
C ILE A 238 18.26 -17.94 -6.57
N PRO A 239 19.55 -17.57 -6.50
CA PRO A 239 20.12 -16.94 -5.32
C PRO A 239 19.34 -15.69 -4.86
N ALA A 240 19.03 -15.61 -3.57
CA ALA A 240 18.17 -14.55 -3.03
C ALA A 240 18.67 -13.12 -3.30
N PHE A 241 19.98 -12.90 -3.39
CA PHE A 241 20.53 -11.59 -3.73
C PHE A 241 20.19 -11.15 -5.16
N ILE A 242 20.00 -12.10 -6.09
CA ILE A 242 19.56 -11.81 -7.48
C ILE A 242 18.09 -11.39 -7.47
N SER A 243 17.25 -12.11 -6.72
CA SER A 243 15.84 -11.75 -6.52
C SER A 243 15.70 -10.33 -5.96
N LEU A 244 16.41 -10.05 -4.87
CA LEU A 244 16.45 -8.73 -4.24
C LEU A 244 16.98 -7.65 -5.19
N LEU A 245 18.04 -7.93 -5.94
CA LEU A 245 18.61 -6.98 -6.89
C LEU A 245 17.61 -6.64 -8.01
N GLY A 246 16.86 -7.63 -8.50
CA GLY A 246 15.80 -7.43 -9.50
C GLY A 246 14.74 -6.44 -9.00
N ASP A 247 14.24 -6.65 -7.78
CA ASP A 247 13.28 -5.72 -7.15
C ASP A 247 13.87 -4.31 -7.02
N LEU A 248 15.09 -4.20 -6.50
CA LEU A 248 15.76 -2.90 -6.31
C LEU A 248 16.00 -2.17 -7.63
N ILE A 249 16.32 -2.87 -8.72
CA ILE A 249 16.48 -2.27 -10.05
C ILE A 249 15.15 -1.66 -10.51
N VAL A 250 14.04 -2.42 -10.47
CA VAL A 250 12.75 -1.92 -10.92
C VAL A 250 12.27 -0.75 -10.06
N LEU A 251 12.41 -0.86 -8.74
CA LEU A 251 12.05 0.21 -7.80
C LEU A 251 12.90 1.46 -8.00
N THR A 252 14.20 1.33 -8.22
CA THR A 252 15.09 2.47 -8.49
C THR A 252 14.78 3.11 -9.84
N CYS A 253 14.52 2.32 -10.89
CA CYS A 253 14.05 2.82 -12.18
C CYS A 253 12.72 3.58 -12.03
N GLY A 254 11.76 3.02 -11.31
CA GLY A 254 10.47 3.68 -11.06
C GLY A 254 10.62 4.98 -10.28
N PHE A 255 11.41 4.95 -9.20
CA PHE A 255 11.70 6.13 -8.38
C PHE A 255 12.38 7.22 -9.21
N THR A 256 13.42 6.90 -9.97
CA THR A 256 14.14 7.89 -10.80
C THR A 256 13.28 8.49 -11.89
N ILE A 257 12.39 7.71 -12.52
CA ILE A 257 11.42 8.22 -13.50
C ILE A 257 10.43 9.19 -12.84
N ILE A 258 9.83 8.80 -11.72
CA ILE A 258 8.82 9.60 -11.02
C ILE A 258 9.45 10.84 -10.37
N PHE A 259 10.69 10.75 -9.89
CA PHE A 259 11.43 11.86 -9.28
C PHE A 259 11.73 12.99 -10.28
N LYS A 260 11.91 12.65 -11.56
CA LYS A 260 12.05 13.63 -12.66
C LYS A 260 10.73 14.35 -12.97
N TRP A 261 9.60 13.83 -12.50
CA TRP A 261 8.30 14.44 -12.73
C TRP A 261 7.98 15.50 -11.69
N ASP A 262 7.27 16.54 -12.15
CA ASP A 262 6.72 17.56 -11.27
C ASP A 262 5.42 17.06 -10.63
N THR A 263 5.57 16.21 -9.61
CA THR A 263 4.44 15.61 -8.88
C THR A 263 3.66 16.61 -8.02
N GLU A 264 4.26 17.77 -7.71
CA GLU A 264 3.63 18.85 -6.95
C GLU A 264 2.50 19.50 -7.76
N ARG A 265 2.73 19.67 -9.07
CA ARG A 265 1.75 20.21 -10.03
C ARG A 265 0.72 19.19 -10.51
N TRP A 266 0.69 17.98 -9.95
CA TRP A 266 -0.28 16.97 -10.37
C TRP A 266 -1.70 17.35 -9.95
N ASP A 267 -2.50 17.64 -10.96
CA ASP A 267 -3.95 17.69 -10.88
C ASP A 267 -4.55 16.30 -10.58
N TRP A 268 -5.86 16.29 -10.30
CA TRP A 268 -6.59 15.05 -10.05
C TRP A 268 -6.49 14.07 -11.22
N LYS A 269 -6.35 14.56 -12.46
CA LYS A 269 -6.28 13.73 -13.68
C LYS A 269 -5.04 12.86 -13.65
N ARG A 270 -3.88 13.42 -13.28
CA ARG A 270 -2.62 12.66 -13.19
C ARG A 270 -2.60 11.71 -12.00
N ARG A 271 -3.12 12.13 -10.85
CA ARG A 271 -3.24 11.26 -9.67
C ARG A 271 -4.15 10.06 -9.94
N GLN A 272 -5.32 10.31 -10.53
CA GLN A 272 -6.25 9.26 -10.95
C GLN A 272 -5.63 8.36 -12.03
N ALA A 273 -4.89 8.93 -12.99
CA ALA A 273 -4.19 8.18 -14.03
C ALA A 273 -3.13 7.24 -13.45
N ALA A 274 -2.38 7.68 -12.43
CA ALA A 274 -1.38 6.86 -11.75
C ALA A 274 -2.03 5.62 -11.10
N ALA A 275 -3.11 5.84 -10.33
CA ALA A 275 -3.89 4.75 -9.71
C ALA A 275 -4.52 3.83 -10.76
N ALA A 276 -5.07 4.39 -11.85
CA ALA A 276 -5.67 3.62 -12.93
C ALA A 276 -4.66 2.84 -13.78
N GLY A 277 -3.36 3.15 -13.69
CA GLY A 277 -2.29 2.35 -14.29
C GLY A 277 -1.80 1.25 -13.35
N ALA A 278 -1.59 1.55 -12.07
CA ALA A 278 -1.05 0.58 -11.11
C ALA A 278 -2.07 -0.51 -10.71
N LEU A 279 -3.35 -0.15 -10.50
CA LEU A 279 -4.36 -1.10 -10.02
C LEU A 279 -4.66 -2.28 -10.95
N PRO A 280 -4.77 -2.11 -12.28
CA PRO A 280 -4.92 -3.25 -13.19
C PRO A 280 -3.76 -4.26 -13.08
N ALA A 281 -2.52 -3.79 -12.91
CA ALA A 281 -1.37 -4.68 -12.73
C ALA A 281 -1.45 -5.42 -11.38
N ASN A 282 -1.86 -4.74 -10.31
CA ASN A 282 -2.15 -5.37 -9.01
C ASN A 282 -3.23 -6.45 -9.09
N TRP A 283 -4.33 -6.16 -9.78
CA TRP A 283 -5.40 -7.12 -9.98
C TRP A 283 -4.97 -8.34 -10.80
N LEU A 284 -4.21 -8.14 -11.88
CA LEU A 284 -3.69 -9.25 -12.68
C LEU A 284 -2.76 -10.14 -11.87
N PHE A 285 -1.89 -9.55 -11.06
CA PHE A 285 -1.03 -10.29 -10.16
C PHE A 285 -1.83 -11.02 -9.09
N GLY A 286 -2.83 -10.36 -8.49
CA GLY A 286 -3.70 -10.97 -7.50
C GLY A 286 -4.55 -12.12 -8.04
N PHE A 287 -4.95 -12.07 -9.30
CA PHE A 287 -5.60 -13.19 -9.96
C PHE A 287 -4.70 -14.43 -10.00
N LEU A 288 -3.40 -14.26 -10.26
CA LEU A 288 -2.42 -15.36 -10.23
C LEU A 288 -2.21 -15.88 -8.80
N ILE A 289 -2.15 -15.00 -7.81
CA ILE A 289 -2.08 -15.40 -6.39
C ILE A 289 -3.29 -16.24 -6.02
N VAL A 290 -4.51 -15.76 -6.28
CA VAL A 290 -5.74 -16.50 -5.98
C VAL A 290 -5.76 -17.85 -6.69
N ALA A 291 -5.33 -17.90 -7.96
CA ALA A 291 -5.26 -19.15 -8.72
C ALA A 291 -4.29 -20.16 -8.10
N ALA A 292 -3.19 -19.69 -7.52
CA ALA A 292 -2.15 -20.52 -6.93
C ALA A 292 -2.43 -20.92 -5.47
N THR A 293 -3.11 -20.08 -4.68
CA THR A 293 -3.18 -20.23 -3.22
C THR A 293 -4.58 -20.37 -2.65
N SER A 294 -5.64 -20.14 -3.44
CA SER A 294 -7.01 -20.19 -2.92
C SER A 294 -7.38 -21.61 -2.43
N PRO A 295 -8.04 -21.72 -1.26
CA PRO A 295 -8.57 -22.99 -0.77
C PRO A 295 -9.83 -23.42 -1.52
N ILE A 296 -10.53 -22.49 -2.20
CA ILE A 296 -11.76 -22.75 -2.95
C ILE A 296 -11.72 -22.00 -4.30
N PRO A 297 -10.83 -22.40 -5.24
CA PRO A 297 -10.60 -21.62 -6.47
C PRO A 297 -11.86 -21.41 -7.32
N VAL A 298 -12.77 -22.40 -7.34
CA VAL A 298 -14.05 -22.34 -8.07
C VAL A 298 -14.93 -21.18 -7.61
N LEU A 299 -14.84 -20.78 -6.34
CA LEU A 299 -15.56 -19.63 -5.79
C LEU A 299 -14.72 -18.35 -5.87
N ASP A 300 -13.45 -18.44 -5.44
CA ASP A 300 -12.62 -17.26 -5.23
C ASP A 300 -12.16 -16.62 -6.56
N LEU A 301 -11.91 -17.40 -7.61
CA LEU A 301 -11.49 -16.84 -8.92
C LEU A 301 -12.59 -16.02 -9.60
N PRO A 302 -13.83 -16.52 -9.78
CA PRO A 302 -14.90 -15.70 -10.33
C PRO A 302 -15.19 -14.45 -9.49
N ALA A 303 -15.12 -14.58 -8.16
CA ALA A 303 -15.39 -13.47 -7.26
C ALA A 303 -14.29 -12.39 -7.31
N HIS A 304 -13.02 -12.82 -7.40
CA HIS A 304 -11.89 -11.92 -7.58
C HIS A 304 -11.91 -11.22 -8.95
N LEU A 305 -12.33 -11.94 -10.01
CA LEU A 305 -12.57 -11.32 -11.32
C LEU A 305 -13.66 -10.24 -11.25
N LEU A 306 -14.78 -10.54 -10.59
CA LEU A 306 -15.88 -9.58 -10.42
C LEU A 306 -15.43 -8.32 -9.67
N ILE A 307 -14.68 -8.46 -8.57
CA ILE A 307 -14.16 -7.32 -7.79
C ILE A 307 -13.23 -6.44 -8.64
N GLY A 308 -12.33 -7.04 -9.42
CA GLY A 308 -11.46 -6.25 -10.29
C GLY A 308 -12.23 -5.52 -11.38
N LEU A 309 -13.25 -6.15 -11.99
CA LEU A 309 -14.15 -5.47 -12.93
C LEU A 309 -14.88 -4.30 -12.27
N ILE A 310 -15.39 -4.47 -11.05
CA ILE A 310 -16.01 -3.39 -10.25
C ILE A 310 -15.01 -2.26 -10.02
N CYS A 311 -13.75 -2.58 -9.68
CA CYS A 311 -12.69 -1.60 -9.48
C CYS A 311 -12.40 -0.81 -10.77
N LEU A 312 -12.28 -1.48 -11.92
CA LEU A 312 -12.08 -0.84 -13.22
C LEU A 312 -13.25 0.07 -13.63
N MET A 313 -14.49 -0.41 -13.42
CA MET A 313 -15.69 0.39 -13.64
C MET A 313 -15.73 1.61 -12.71
N GLY A 314 -15.34 1.44 -11.45
CA GLY A 314 -15.19 2.50 -10.46
C GLY A 314 -14.19 3.58 -10.91
N LEU A 315 -13.00 3.17 -11.36
CA LEU A 315 -11.98 4.08 -11.90
C LEU A 315 -12.50 4.87 -13.11
N HIS A 316 -13.20 4.20 -14.03
CA HIS A 316 -13.79 4.85 -15.18
C HIS A 316 -14.88 5.86 -14.78
N LYS A 317 -15.75 5.49 -13.83
CA LYS A 317 -16.79 6.36 -13.28
C LYS A 317 -16.19 7.60 -12.59
N ILE A 318 -15.18 7.42 -11.74
CA ILE A 318 -14.46 8.50 -11.07
C ILE A 318 -13.91 9.49 -12.10
N LYS A 319 -13.24 8.99 -13.15
CA LYS A 319 -12.73 9.83 -14.23
C LYS A 319 -13.85 10.62 -14.92
N ARG A 320 -14.98 9.98 -15.25
CA ARG A 320 -16.12 10.64 -15.90
C ARG A 320 -16.73 11.74 -15.03
N GLU A 321 -16.94 11.46 -13.74
CA GLU A 321 -17.51 12.47 -12.82
C GLU A 321 -16.57 13.66 -12.63
N LEU A 322 -15.26 13.42 -12.52
CA LEU A 322 -14.29 14.49 -12.41
C LEU A 322 -14.19 15.35 -13.69
N MET A 323 -14.35 14.76 -14.88
CA MET A 323 -14.42 15.54 -16.13
C MET A 323 -15.63 16.46 -16.20
N LYS A 324 -16.78 16.06 -15.61
CA LYS A 324 -17.98 16.91 -15.55
C LYS A 324 -17.80 18.13 -14.65
N LEU A 325 -16.95 18.03 -13.63
CA LEU A 325 -16.72 19.09 -12.65
C LEU A 325 -15.88 20.26 -13.21
N GLY A 326 -15.41 20.20 -14.45
CA GLY A 326 -14.73 21.33 -15.10
C GLY A 326 -13.41 21.76 -14.43
N THR A 327 -12.89 20.95 -13.50
CA THR A 327 -11.62 21.19 -12.80
C THR A 327 -10.42 20.61 -13.53
#